data_AF-A0A7X3RET2-F1
#
_entry.id   AF-A0A7X3RET2-F1
#
_cell.length_a   1.000
_cell.length_b   1.000
_cell.length_c   1.000
_cell.angle_alpha   90.00
_cell.angle_beta   90.00
_cell.angle_gamma   90.00
#
_symmetry.space_group_name_H-M   'P 1'
#
loop_
_entity.id
_entity.type
_entity.pdbx_description
1 polymer ?
#
loop_
_entity_poly.entity_id
_entity_poly.type
_entity_poly.pdbx_seq_one_letter_code
_entity_poly.pdbx_strand_id
1 'polypeptide(L)'
;MKHASQSDFGRRIAIAQTSVDKWEVLSALTTASADFDISHRTLTVLKALLTFLPDRDIPTEPGRAVVFPSNRTLSERLNGMPESTLRRHLARLVQLGLVNRHDSPNRKRYARRVGQGVELAFGFDLSPLNGHADQIFITAQRATRRAERIRALRDRIALARQQLIALNDSRFAALIENARLVLRRKSSEQTLQDLTQEMETKADQNAVQQ
;
A
#
# COMPACT_ATOMS: atom_id res chain seq x y z
N MET A 1 -12.38 12.86 22.71
CA MET A 1 -11.41 13.50 21.80
C MET A 1 -11.54 12.85 20.43
N LYS A 2 -11.55 13.65 19.37
CA LYS A 2 -12.13 13.35 18.04
C LYS A 2 -11.15 12.57 17.16
N HIS A 3 -11.45 11.31 16.83
CA HIS A 3 -10.91 10.66 15.63
C HIS A 3 -12.04 10.55 14.62
N ALA A 4 -12.38 11.67 13.99
CA ALA A 4 -13.17 11.66 12.77
C ALA A 4 -12.28 11.01 11.69
N SER A 5 -12.52 9.72 11.46
CA SER A 5 -11.90 8.91 10.43
C SER A 5 -12.26 9.45 9.05
N GLN A 6 -11.49 10.43 8.57
CA GLN A 6 -11.39 10.72 7.15
C GLN A 6 -10.38 9.74 6.55
N SER A 7 -10.78 8.48 6.37
CA SER A 7 -10.05 7.59 5.47
C SER A 7 -10.25 8.09 4.04
N ASP A 8 -9.20 8.06 3.22
CA ASP A 8 -9.22 8.58 1.85
C ASP A 8 -10.22 7.83 0.93
N PHE A 9 -10.64 6.65 1.37
CA PHE A 9 -11.66 5.79 0.80
C PHE A 9 -13.09 6.09 1.32
N GLY A 10 -13.26 6.97 2.31
CA GLY A 10 -14.57 7.30 2.90
C GLY A 10 -15.44 8.25 2.06
N ARG A 11 -14.95 8.75 0.92
CA ARG A 11 -15.73 9.54 -0.04
C ARG A 11 -16.42 8.63 -1.05
N ARG A 12 -17.57 9.09 -1.57
CA ARG A 12 -18.46 8.38 -2.53
C ARG A 12 -17.69 7.41 -3.43
N ILE A 13 -18.04 6.13 -3.30
CA ILE A 13 -17.63 5.07 -4.21
C ILE A 13 -18.10 5.48 -5.62
N ALA A 14 -17.18 5.78 -6.53
CA ALA A 14 -17.54 5.92 -7.93
C ALA A 14 -17.99 4.54 -8.42
N ILE A 15 -19.08 4.49 -9.20
CA ILE A 15 -19.47 3.24 -9.84
C ILE A 15 -18.36 2.91 -10.84
N ALA A 16 -17.57 1.89 -10.52
CA ALA A 16 -16.56 1.40 -11.45
C ALA A 16 -17.23 0.94 -12.75
N GLN A 17 -16.67 1.35 -13.88
CA GLN A 17 -17.27 1.06 -15.19
C GLN A 17 -16.94 -0.36 -15.69
N THR A 18 -15.92 -1.00 -15.11
CA THR A 18 -15.45 -2.34 -15.48
C THR A 18 -15.07 -3.16 -14.26
N SER A 19 -15.19 -4.48 -14.36
CA SER A 19 -14.64 -5.38 -13.35
C SER A 19 -13.11 -5.23 -13.27
N VAL A 20 -12.54 -5.49 -12.10
CA VAL A 20 -11.10 -5.31 -11.86
C VAL A 20 -10.46 -6.59 -11.31
N ASP A 21 -9.27 -6.93 -11.78
CA ASP A 21 -8.53 -8.09 -11.28
C ASP A 21 -8.14 -7.87 -9.80
N LYS A 22 -8.56 -8.80 -8.94
CA LYS A 22 -8.30 -8.75 -7.49
C LYS A 22 -6.82 -8.72 -7.12
N TRP A 23 -5.96 -9.33 -7.93
CA TRP A 23 -4.52 -9.36 -7.71
C TRP A 23 -3.83 -8.09 -8.19
N GLU A 24 -4.33 -7.47 -9.26
CA GLU A 24 -3.82 -6.17 -9.72
C GLU A 24 -4.12 -5.08 -8.68
N VAL A 25 -5.36 -5.03 -8.17
CA VAL A 25 -5.73 -4.08 -7.11
C VAL A 25 -4.90 -4.33 -5.85
N LEU A 26 -4.73 -5.59 -5.43
CA LEU A 26 -3.90 -5.90 -4.26
C LEU A 26 -2.45 -5.47 -4.45
N SER A 27 -1.89 -5.68 -5.66
CA SER A 27 -0.52 -5.28 -5.99
C SER A 27 -0.38 -3.75 -5.95
N ALA A 28 -1.29 -3.03 -6.58
CA ALA A 28 -1.33 -1.57 -6.57
C ALA A 28 -1.49 -1.02 -5.14
N LEU A 29 -2.38 -1.60 -4.35
CA LEU A 29 -2.58 -1.22 -2.94
C LEU A 29 -1.34 -1.52 -2.08
N THR A 30 -0.61 -2.59 -2.39
CA THR A 30 0.66 -2.91 -1.71
C THR A 30 1.73 -1.86 -2.03
N THR A 31 1.85 -1.46 -3.29
CA THR A 31 2.75 -0.39 -3.74
C THR A 31 2.43 0.96 -3.08
N ALA A 32 1.13 1.29 -2.96
CA ALA A 32 0.64 2.52 -2.35
C ALA A 32 0.36 2.42 -0.84
N SER A 33 0.78 1.33 -0.19
CA SER A 33 0.34 1.01 1.19
C SER A 33 0.67 2.08 2.22
N ALA A 34 1.83 2.73 2.07
CA ALA A 34 2.25 3.83 2.93
C ALA A 34 1.37 5.08 2.75
N ASP A 35 0.94 5.37 1.52
CA ASP A 35 0.12 6.55 1.20
C ASP A 35 -1.32 6.37 1.71
N PHE A 36 -1.79 5.13 1.86
CA PHE A 36 -3.10 4.80 2.42
C PHE A 36 -3.09 4.43 3.92
N ASP A 37 -1.95 4.54 4.61
CA ASP A 37 -1.78 4.15 6.02
C ASP A 37 -2.25 2.70 6.31
N ILE A 38 -1.86 1.78 5.41
CA ILE A 38 -2.19 0.35 5.49
C ILE A 38 -0.93 -0.43 5.85
N SER A 39 -0.98 -1.14 6.97
CA SER A 39 0.11 -2.02 7.37
C SER A 39 0.17 -3.29 6.52
N HIS A 40 1.37 -3.83 6.28
CA HIS A 40 1.58 -5.10 5.58
C HIS A 40 0.76 -6.27 6.15
N ARG A 41 0.59 -6.32 7.48
CA ARG A 41 -0.25 -7.34 8.13
C ARG A 41 -1.73 -7.21 7.74
N THR A 42 -2.23 -5.98 7.60
CA THR A 42 -3.60 -5.71 7.14
C THR A 42 -3.77 -6.14 5.68
N LEU A 43 -2.78 -5.85 4.83
CA LEU A 43 -2.76 -6.34 3.44
C LEU A 43 -2.70 -7.87 3.34
N THR A 44 -2.01 -8.53 4.27
CA THR A 44 -1.97 -10.00 4.30
C THR A 44 -3.34 -10.59 4.61
N VAL A 45 -4.10 -9.97 5.52
CA VAL A 45 -5.48 -10.35 5.80
C VAL A 45 -6.37 -10.11 4.56
N LEU A 46 -6.22 -8.96 3.89
CA LEU A 46 -6.93 -8.68 2.65
C LEU A 46 -6.62 -9.72 1.56
N LYS A 47 -5.33 -10.04 1.37
CA LYS A 47 -4.88 -11.11 0.47
C LYS A 47 -5.59 -12.43 0.78
N ALA A 48 -5.65 -12.81 2.05
CA ALA A 48 -6.36 -14.02 2.47
C ALA A 48 -7.86 -13.94 2.14
N LEU A 49 -8.54 -12.81 2.33
CA LEU A 49 -9.94 -12.66 1.91
C LEU A 49 -10.12 -12.86 0.40
N LEU A 50 -9.25 -12.25 -0.43
CA LEU A 50 -9.32 -12.33 -1.90
C LEU A 50 -9.15 -13.76 -2.43
N THR A 51 -8.43 -14.62 -1.71
CA THR A 51 -8.30 -16.04 -2.06
C THR A 51 -9.59 -16.85 -1.87
N PHE A 52 -10.62 -16.32 -1.21
CA PHE A 52 -11.93 -16.96 -1.10
C PHE A 52 -12.92 -16.48 -2.17
N LEU A 53 -12.58 -15.44 -2.94
CA LEU A 53 -13.36 -15.06 -4.11
C LEU A 53 -13.07 -16.06 -5.23
N PRO A 54 -14.09 -16.73 -5.81
CA PRO A 54 -13.88 -17.75 -6.84
C PRO A 54 -13.34 -17.12 -8.13
N ASP A 55 -13.95 -16.02 -8.54
CA ASP A 55 -13.58 -15.31 -9.75
C ASP A 55 -12.31 -14.48 -9.56
N ARG A 56 -11.58 -14.28 -10.65
CA ARG A 56 -10.39 -13.45 -10.68
C ARG A 56 -10.75 -11.97 -10.57
N ASP A 57 -11.85 -11.58 -11.18
CA ASP A 57 -12.31 -10.20 -11.21
C ASP A 57 -13.29 -9.91 -10.08
N ILE A 58 -13.19 -8.72 -9.51
CA ILE A 58 -14.14 -8.16 -8.55
C ILE A 58 -15.24 -7.49 -9.38
N PRO A 59 -16.51 -7.93 -9.28
CA PRO A 59 -17.64 -7.31 -9.97
C PRO A 59 -17.81 -5.83 -9.62
N THR A 60 -18.41 -5.06 -10.53
CA THR A 60 -18.73 -3.63 -10.34
C THR A 60 -19.94 -3.44 -9.42
N GLU A 61 -20.85 -4.41 -9.42
CA GLU A 61 -22.06 -4.41 -8.62
C GLU A 61 -21.76 -4.55 -7.11
N PRO A 62 -22.20 -3.59 -6.28
CA PRO A 62 -22.05 -3.66 -4.83
C PRO A 62 -22.66 -4.95 -4.25
N GLY A 63 -21.98 -5.56 -3.27
CA GLY A 63 -22.47 -6.77 -2.61
C GLY A 63 -22.43 -8.05 -3.45
N ARG A 64 -21.82 -8.03 -4.64
CA ARG A 64 -21.61 -9.25 -5.45
C ARG A 64 -20.28 -9.95 -5.18
N ALA A 65 -19.37 -9.32 -4.45
CA ALA A 65 -18.06 -9.86 -4.10
C ALA A 65 -17.99 -10.26 -2.61
N VAL A 66 -19.00 -10.98 -2.11
CA VAL A 66 -19.09 -11.36 -0.69
C VAL A 66 -18.46 -12.72 -0.44
N VAL A 67 -17.56 -12.78 0.54
CA VAL A 67 -16.91 -14.01 0.99
C VAL A 67 -17.26 -14.32 2.45
N PHE A 68 -17.35 -15.61 2.79
CA PHE A 68 -17.83 -16.09 4.10
C PHE A 68 -16.83 -16.98 4.86
N PRO A 69 -15.52 -16.72 4.86
CA PRO A 69 -14.60 -17.58 5.59
C PRO A 69 -14.76 -17.40 7.11
N SER A 70 -14.72 -18.51 7.86
CA SER A 70 -14.71 -18.44 9.31
C SER A 70 -13.39 -17.81 9.81
N ASN A 71 -13.39 -17.18 10.99
CA ASN A 71 -12.17 -16.65 11.61
C ASN A 71 -11.09 -17.73 11.77
N ARG A 72 -11.50 -18.98 12.06
CA ARG A 72 -10.61 -20.13 12.14
C ARG A 72 -9.95 -20.44 10.79
N THR A 73 -10.76 -20.52 9.73
CA THR A 73 -10.27 -20.76 8.36
C THR A 73 -9.32 -19.66 7.89
N LEU A 74 -9.64 -18.39 8.19
CA LEU A 74 -8.74 -17.27 7.91
C LEU A 74 -7.44 -17.37 8.70
N SER A 75 -7.52 -17.69 10.00
CA SER A 75 -6.35 -17.86 10.86
C SER A 75 -5.42 -18.98 10.34
N GLU A 76 -5.97 -20.13 9.97
CA GLU A 76 -5.24 -21.25 9.36
C GLU A 76 -4.54 -20.82 8.07
N ARG A 77 -5.25 -20.10 7.17
CA ARG A 77 -4.68 -19.55 5.93
C ARG A 77 -3.60 -18.50 6.16
N LEU A 78 -3.60 -17.86 7.34
CA LEU A 78 -2.64 -16.85 7.78
C LEU A 78 -1.57 -17.43 8.72
N ASN A 79 -1.27 -18.73 8.58
CA ASN A 79 -0.26 -19.45 9.37
C ASN A 79 -0.48 -19.36 10.89
N GLY A 80 -1.74 -19.52 11.33
CA GLY A 80 -2.11 -19.51 12.75
C GLY A 80 -2.16 -18.11 13.37
N MET A 81 -2.45 -17.07 12.59
CA MET A 81 -2.62 -15.71 13.13
C MET A 81 -3.63 -15.70 14.29
N PRO A 82 -3.28 -15.17 15.47
CA PRO A 82 -4.21 -15.12 16.61
C PRO A 82 -5.50 -14.40 16.26
N GLU A 83 -6.63 -14.91 16.75
CA GLU A 83 -7.94 -14.41 16.38
C GLU A 83 -8.16 -12.93 16.77
N SER A 84 -7.58 -12.49 17.89
CA SER A 84 -7.60 -11.09 18.32
C SER A 84 -6.90 -10.17 17.31
N THR A 85 -5.73 -10.58 16.82
CA THR A 85 -4.96 -9.89 15.78
C THR A 85 -5.72 -9.88 14.45
N LEU A 86 -6.28 -11.01 14.04
CA LEU A 86 -7.11 -11.10 12.83
C LEU A 86 -8.30 -10.14 12.91
N ARG A 87 -9.06 -10.15 14.01
CA ARG A 87 -10.20 -9.26 14.24
C ARG A 87 -9.80 -7.78 14.18
N ARG A 88 -8.66 -7.41 14.76
CA ARG A 88 -8.12 -6.05 14.68
C ARG A 88 -7.85 -5.63 13.23
N HIS A 89 -7.23 -6.49 12.42
CA HIS A 89 -6.94 -6.17 11.03
C HIS A 89 -8.19 -6.14 10.14
N LEU A 90 -9.16 -7.04 10.38
CA LEU A 90 -10.46 -6.99 9.72
C LEU A 90 -11.20 -5.68 10.05
N ALA A 91 -11.23 -5.28 11.32
CA ALA A 91 -11.80 -3.99 11.72
C ALA A 91 -11.09 -2.82 11.05
N ARG A 92 -9.76 -2.88 10.88
CA ARG A 92 -9.00 -1.85 10.17
C ARG A 92 -9.37 -1.79 8.69
N LEU A 93 -9.55 -2.92 8.00
CA LEU A 93 -10.02 -2.94 6.60
C LEU A 93 -11.40 -2.30 6.45
N VAL A 94 -12.30 -2.55 7.40
CA VAL A 94 -13.63 -1.92 7.43
C VAL A 94 -13.55 -0.43 7.71
N GLN A 95 -12.74 0.01 8.68
CA GLN A 95 -12.52 1.44 8.96
C GLN A 95 -11.92 2.19 7.77
N LEU A 96 -11.05 1.51 7.01
CA LEU A 96 -10.48 2.04 5.77
C LEU A 96 -11.47 2.00 4.60
N GLY A 97 -12.68 1.44 4.73
CA GLY A 97 -13.65 1.37 3.62
C GLY A 97 -13.27 0.38 2.51
N LEU A 98 -12.21 -0.43 2.69
CA LEU A 98 -11.76 -1.40 1.68
C LEU A 98 -12.59 -2.69 1.69
N VAL A 99 -13.28 -2.95 2.79
CA VAL A 99 -14.13 -4.13 2.99
C VAL A 99 -15.36 -3.71 3.76
N ASN A 100 -16.55 -4.12 3.31
CA ASN A 100 -17.76 -3.96 4.09
C ASN A 100 -18.06 -5.24 4.86
N ARG A 101 -18.52 -5.10 6.11
CA ARG A 101 -18.91 -6.24 6.93
C ARG A 101 -20.42 -6.31 7.03
N HIS A 102 -20.99 -7.41 6.54
CA HIS A 102 -22.41 -7.71 6.69
C HIS A 102 -22.60 -8.59 7.94
N ASP A 103 -22.95 -7.96 9.06
CA ASP A 103 -23.25 -8.68 10.29
C ASP A 103 -24.72 -9.13 10.35
N SER A 104 -24.96 -10.31 10.90
CA SER A 104 -26.31 -10.79 11.20
C SER A 104 -26.89 -10.08 12.42
N PRO A 105 -28.18 -9.70 12.42
CA PRO A 105 -28.85 -9.03 13.55
C PRO A 105 -28.75 -9.80 14.89
N ASN A 106 -28.51 -11.12 14.86
CA ASN A 106 -28.71 -11.97 16.05
C ASN A 106 -27.44 -12.57 16.69
N ARG A 107 -26.23 -12.08 16.35
CA ARG A 107 -24.94 -12.53 16.93
C ARG A 107 -24.74 -14.06 17.06
N LYS A 108 -25.43 -14.88 16.25
CA LYS A 108 -25.23 -16.32 16.14
C LYS A 108 -24.88 -16.64 14.68
N ARG A 109 -23.66 -17.13 14.47
CA ARG A 109 -23.10 -17.46 13.15
C ARG A 109 -23.63 -18.82 12.70
N TYR A 110 -24.77 -18.81 12.03
CA TYR A 110 -25.25 -19.97 11.27
C TYR A 110 -25.68 -19.51 9.89
N ALA A 111 -25.16 -20.16 8.85
CA ALA A 111 -25.76 -20.11 7.53
C ALA A 111 -27.13 -20.82 7.64
N ARG A 112 -28.22 -20.08 7.47
CA ARG A 112 -29.55 -20.68 7.32
C ARG A 112 -29.92 -20.56 5.85
N ARG A 113 -30.03 -21.69 5.14
CA ARG A 113 -30.73 -21.73 3.86
C ARG A 113 -32.19 -21.38 4.14
N VAL A 114 -32.66 -20.24 3.66
CA VAL A 114 -34.07 -19.85 3.72
C VAL A 114 -34.67 -20.11 2.35
N GLY A 115 -35.44 -21.18 2.21
CA GLY A 115 -36.28 -21.42 1.03
C GLY A 115 -35.54 -21.29 -0.32
N GLN A 116 -36.27 -20.90 -1.36
CA GLN A 116 -35.87 -20.87 -2.78
C GLN A 116 -34.62 -20.02 -3.09
N GLY A 117 -33.44 -20.47 -2.67
CA GLY A 117 -32.15 -19.99 -3.17
C GLY A 117 -31.67 -18.63 -2.66
N VAL A 118 -32.34 -17.99 -1.69
CA VAL A 118 -31.86 -16.71 -1.13
C VAL A 118 -31.03 -16.95 0.12
N GLU A 119 -29.71 -16.90 -0.06
CA GLU A 119 -28.72 -16.99 1.01
C GLU A 119 -28.52 -15.59 1.62
N LEU A 120 -28.95 -15.41 2.88
CA LEU A 120 -28.61 -14.21 3.65
C LEU A 120 -27.09 -14.17 3.87
N ALA A 121 -26.41 -13.37 3.07
CA ALA A 121 -24.96 -13.22 3.05
C ALA A 121 -24.42 -12.53 4.31
N PHE A 122 -24.02 -13.30 5.33
CA PHE A 122 -23.33 -12.78 6.53
C PHE A 122 -21.80 -12.93 6.40
N GLY A 123 -21.14 -11.97 5.74
CA GLY A 123 -19.72 -12.08 5.36
C GLY A 123 -18.99 -10.75 5.16
N PHE A 124 -17.90 -10.81 4.40
CA PHE A 124 -17.09 -9.67 4.00
C PHE A 124 -17.32 -9.35 2.53
N ASP A 125 -17.85 -8.17 2.23
CA ASP A 125 -18.01 -7.67 0.88
C ASP A 125 -16.75 -6.93 0.43
N LEU A 126 -16.18 -7.40 -0.69
CA LEU A 126 -14.96 -6.88 -1.31
C LEU A 126 -15.25 -5.91 -2.46
N SER A 127 -16.53 -5.67 -2.78
CA SER A 127 -16.94 -4.73 -3.83
C SER A 127 -16.38 -3.30 -3.67
N PRO A 128 -16.12 -2.77 -2.45
CA PRO A 128 -15.48 -1.46 -2.30
C PRO A 128 -14.10 -1.37 -2.95
N LEU A 129 -13.36 -2.48 -3.08
CA LEU A 129 -12.07 -2.48 -3.76
C LEU A 129 -12.18 -2.07 -5.22
N ASN A 130 -13.26 -2.48 -5.91
CA ASN A 130 -13.48 -2.11 -7.30
C ASN A 130 -13.82 -0.61 -7.41
N GLY A 131 -14.74 -0.11 -6.59
CA GLY A 131 -15.10 1.30 -6.62
C GLY A 131 -13.98 2.28 -6.19
N HIS A 132 -12.91 1.77 -5.57
CA HIS A 132 -11.69 2.52 -5.27
C HIS A 132 -10.51 2.20 -6.21
N ALA A 133 -10.69 1.32 -7.21
CA ALA A 133 -9.61 0.81 -8.04
C ALA A 133 -8.84 1.93 -8.74
N ASP A 134 -9.54 2.90 -9.36
CA ASP A 134 -8.91 4.03 -10.04
C ASP A 134 -8.01 4.86 -9.12
N GLN A 135 -8.50 5.19 -7.92
CA GLN A 135 -7.73 5.92 -6.91
C GLN A 135 -6.50 5.11 -6.47
N ILE A 136 -6.66 3.80 -6.26
CA ILE A 136 -5.57 2.90 -5.88
C ILE A 136 -4.51 2.86 -6.98
N PHE A 137 -4.91 2.70 -8.25
CA PHE A 137 -3.99 2.64 -9.38
C PHE A 137 -3.25 3.97 -9.60
N ILE A 138 -3.94 5.10 -9.52
CA ILE A 138 -3.33 6.43 -9.64
C ILE A 138 -2.28 6.64 -8.54
N THR A 139 -2.64 6.33 -7.29
CA THR A 139 -1.72 6.47 -6.15
C THR A 139 -0.55 5.50 -6.27
N ALA A 140 -0.78 4.25 -6.69
CA ALA A 140 0.29 3.29 -6.94
C ALA A 140 1.28 3.78 -8.01
N GLN A 141 0.78 4.31 -9.13
CA GLN A 141 1.65 4.90 -10.16
C GLN A 141 2.45 6.10 -9.65
N ARG A 142 1.88 6.93 -8.77
CA ARG A 142 2.62 8.02 -8.12
C ARG A 142 3.70 7.47 -7.16
N ALA A 143 3.38 6.45 -6.38
CA ALA A 143 4.31 5.81 -5.46
C ALA A 143 5.48 5.14 -6.21
N THR A 144 5.22 4.45 -7.32
CA THR A 144 6.26 3.88 -8.21
C THR A 144 7.18 4.97 -8.74
N ARG A 145 6.63 6.04 -9.33
CA ARG A 145 7.43 7.17 -9.84
C ARG A 145 8.28 7.82 -8.75
N ARG A 146 7.73 7.99 -7.53
CA ARG A 146 8.49 8.50 -6.38
C ARG A 146 9.65 7.57 -6.03
N ALA A 147 9.43 6.25 -6.00
CA ALA A 147 10.48 5.29 -5.70
C ALA A 147 11.59 5.28 -6.77
N GLU A 148 11.23 5.41 -8.05
CA GLU A 148 12.17 5.54 -9.16
C GLU A 148 13.01 6.81 -9.06
N ARG A 149 12.41 7.97 -8.76
CA ARG A 149 13.15 9.22 -8.54
C ARG A 149 14.13 9.10 -7.38
N ILE A 150 13.69 8.55 -6.24
CA ILE A 150 14.56 8.31 -5.09
C ILE A 150 15.73 7.40 -5.46
N ARG A 151 15.50 6.34 -6.25
CA ARG A 151 16.57 5.46 -6.73
C ARG A 151 17.55 6.21 -7.62
N ALA A 152 17.05 6.94 -8.63
CA ALA A 152 17.89 7.71 -9.55
C ALA A 152 18.75 8.76 -8.82
N LEU A 153 18.19 9.47 -7.84
CA LEU A 153 18.95 10.43 -7.03
C LEU A 153 20.07 9.74 -6.23
N ARG A 154 19.78 8.56 -5.65
CA ARG A 154 20.80 7.80 -4.91
C ARG A 154 21.90 7.29 -5.82
N ASP A 155 21.57 6.86 -7.03
CA ASP A 155 22.55 6.43 -8.03
C ASP A 155 23.44 7.62 -8.45
N ARG A 156 22.86 8.81 -8.66
CA ARG A 156 23.61 10.04 -8.92
C ARG A 156 24.55 10.43 -7.78
N ILE A 157 24.07 10.41 -6.53
CA ILE A 157 24.90 10.68 -5.35
C ILE A 157 26.03 9.65 -5.25
N ALA A 158 25.76 8.36 -5.49
CA ALA A 158 26.78 7.32 -5.43
C ALA A 158 27.87 7.54 -6.48
N LEU A 159 27.49 7.89 -7.71
CA LEU A 159 28.41 8.21 -8.80
C LEU A 159 29.24 9.46 -8.49
N ALA A 160 28.59 10.57 -8.12
CA ALA A 160 29.26 11.82 -7.77
C ALA A 160 30.23 11.61 -6.59
N ARG A 161 29.83 10.80 -5.60
CA ARG A 161 30.69 10.45 -4.46
C ARG A 161 31.95 9.70 -4.91
N GLN A 162 31.82 8.74 -5.83
CA GLN A 162 32.97 8.03 -6.38
C GLN A 162 33.92 8.97 -7.15
N GLN A 163 33.37 9.88 -7.95
CA GLN A 163 34.16 10.89 -8.67
C GLN A 163 34.93 11.79 -7.71
N LEU A 164 34.29 12.31 -6.66
CA LEU A 164 34.96 13.15 -5.66
C LEU A 164 36.04 12.39 -4.87
N ILE A 165 35.83 11.10 -4.58
CA ILE A 165 36.86 10.25 -3.96
C ILE A 165 38.08 10.13 -4.89
N ALA A 166 37.85 9.96 -6.20
CA ALA A 166 38.93 9.81 -7.18
C ALA A 166 39.79 11.07 -7.32
N LEU A 167 39.23 12.26 -7.07
CA LEU A 167 40.00 13.53 -7.03
C LEU A 167 41.01 13.58 -5.88
N ASN A 168 40.81 12.78 -4.82
CA ASN A 168 41.67 12.71 -3.64
C ASN A 168 41.98 14.08 -3.01
N ASP A 169 41.00 14.98 -3.02
CA ASP A 169 41.11 16.34 -2.48
C ASP A 169 40.40 16.44 -1.13
N SER A 170 41.14 16.86 -0.10
CA SER A 170 40.66 16.96 1.28
C SER A 170 39.50 17.96 1.46
N ARG A 171 39.35 18.94 0.54
CA ARG A 171 38.24 19.91 0.54
C ARG A 171 36.88 19.22 0.42
N PHE A 172 36.80 18.03 -0.19
CA PHE A 172 35.54 17.29 -0.37
C PHE A 172 35.28 16.25 0.73
N ALA A 173 36.18 16.05 1.70
CA ALA A 173 36.07 14.96 2.68
C ALA A 173 34.75 14.99 3.47
N ALA A 174 34.31 16.18 3.90
CA ALA A 174 33.03 16.34 4.62
C ALA A 174 31.82 15.98 3.75
N LEU A 175 31.84 16.39 2.48
CA LEU A 175 30.76 16.13 1.52
C LEU A 175 30.66 14.64 1.16
N ILE A 176 31.81 13.97 0.97
CA ILE A 176 31.90 12.52 0.72
C ILE A 176 31.32 11.72 1.90
N GLU A 177 31.57 12.16 3.13
CA GLU A 177 31.06 11.51 4.34
C GLU A 177 29.56 11.76 4.52
N ASN A 178 29.08 12.99 4.30
CA ASN A 178 27.65 13.30 4.30
C ASN A 178 26.90 12.40 3.29
N ALA A 179 27.41 12.31 2.06
CA ALA A 179 26.84 11.45 1.03
C ALA A 179 26.77 9.98 1.45
N ARG A 180 27.80 9.45 2.12
CA ARG A 180 27.80 8.08 2.67
C ARG A 180 26.67 7.89 3.70
N LEU A 181 26.49 8.84 4.61
CA LEU A 181 25.47 8.78 5.66
C LEU A 181 24.05 8.88 5.09
N VAL A 182 23.84 9.80 4.14
CA VAL A 182 22.55 10.00 3.45
C VAL A 182 22.17 8.77 2.63
N LEU A 183 23.13 8.15 1.92
CA LEU A 183 22.91 6.90 1.20
C LEU A 183 22.60 5.74 2.15
N ARG A 184 23.18 5.66 3.34
CA ARG A 184 22.87 4.54 4.26
C ARG A 184 21.46 4.61 4.87
N ARG A 185 20.87 5.81 4.98
CA ARG A 185 19.59 6.04 5.68
C ARG A 185 18.40 6.03 4.71
N LYS A 186 17.18 5.86 5.26
CA LYS A 186 15.91 6.11 4.54
C LYS A 186 15.64 7.62 4.49
N SER A 187 16.47 8.31 3.72
CA SER A 187 16.44 9.76 3.57
C SER A 187 15.23 10.20 2.74
N SER A 188 14.74 11.43 2.99
CA SER A 188 13.63 11.99 2.23
C SER A 188 14.06 12.30 0.79
N GLU A 189 13.10 12.33 -0.15
CA GLU A 189 13.38 12.72 -1.54
C GLU A 189 14.03 14.11 -1.60
N GLN A 190 13.58 15.07 -0.79
CA GLN A 190 14.14 16.41 -0.72
C GLN A 190 15.62 16.39 -0.29
N THR A 191 15.95 15.66 0.77
CA THR A 191 17.33 15.53 1.24
C THR A 191 18.26 14.96 0.16
N LEU A 192 17.75 14.03 -0.66
CA LEU A 192 18.51 13.46 -1.77
C LEU A 192 18.68 14.47 -2.92
N GLN A 193 17.65 15.27 -3.22
CA GLN A 193 17.72 16.33 -4.22
C GLN A 193 18.74 17.40 -3.82
N ASP A 194 18.64 17.91 -2.59
CA ASP A 194 19.53 18.96 -2.07
C ASP A 194 20.99 18.53 -2.12
N LEU A 195 21.28 17.29 -1.69
CA LEU A 195 22.64 16.76 -1.72
C LEU A 195 23.13 16.53 -3.16
N THR A 196 22.28 16.06 -4.07
CA THR A 196 22.66 15.88 -5.48
C THR A 196 23.08 17.22 -6.08
N GLN A 197 22.28 18.27 -5.86
CA GLN A 197 22.57 19.63 -6.34
C GLN A 197 23.86 20.20 -5.72
N GLU A 198 24.08 19.98 -4.43
CA GLU A 198 25.31 20.39 -3.73
C GLU A 198 26.55 19.73 -4.35
N MET A 199 26.48 18.41 -4.60
CA MET A 199 27.59 17.65 -5.18
C MET A 199 27.88 18.04 -6.64
N GLU A 200 26.85 18.24 -7.47
CA GLU A 200 26.99 18.69 -8.85
C GLU A 200 27.62 20.10 -8.89
N THR A 201 27.13 21.03 -8.08
CA THR A 201 27.68 22.40 -8.01
C THR A 201 29.16 22.42 -7.60
N LYS A 202 29.55 21.54 -6.66
CA LYS A 202 30.94 21.45 -6.18
C LYS A 202 31.87 20.77 -7.19
N ALA A 203 31.37 19.83 -7.97
CA ALA A 203 32.13 19.22 -9.07
C ALA A 203 32.40 20.24 -10.20
N ASP A 204 31.38 21.02 -10.58
CA ASP A 204 31.50 22.04 -11.64
C ASP A 204 32.45 23.18 -11.24
N GLN A 205 32.39 23.64 -9.98
CA GLN A 205 33.33 24.66 -9.46
C GLN A 205 34.79 24.21 -9.53
N ASN A 206 35.06 22.90 -9.41
CA ASN A 206 36.41 22.38 -9.54
C ASN A 206 36.86 22.29 -11.01
N ALA A 207 35.95 21.98 -11.93
CA ALA A 207 36.24 21.92 -13.36
C ALA A 207 36.58 23.29 -13.97
N VAL A 208 36.08 24.38 -13.39
CA VAL A 208 36.37 25.77 -13.84
C VAL A 208 37.68 26.33 -13.24
N GLN A 209 38.19 25.73 -12.16
CA GLN A 209 39.43 26.15 -11.49
C GLN A 209 40.69 25.42 -11.97
N GLN A 210 40.53 24.46 -12.88
CA GLN A 210 41.62 23.71 -13.54
C GLN A 210 41.77 24.18 -14.99
#